data_AF-A0A1I7L0V8-F1
#
_entry.id   AF-A0A1I7L0V8-F1
#
_cell.length_a   1.000
_cell.length_b   1.000
_cell.length_c   1.000
_cell.angle_alpha   90.00
_cell.angle_beta   90.00
_cell.angle_gamma   90.00
#
_symmetry.space_group_name_H-M   'P 1'
#
loop_
_entity.id
_entity.type
_entity.pdbx_description
1 polymer ?
#
loop_
_entity_poly.entity_id
_entity_poly.type
_entity_poly.pdbx_seq_one_letter_code
_entity_poly.pdbx_strand_id
1 'polypeptide(L)'
;MNKHAVMDGPYRYSLVREWEEGRPRVLFIMLNPSTADDAEDDNTIRRCIGFARRWGFGSLEVVNLFAYRAANPSDLRKVADPIGPENQTHILSAIRRANRVVVAWGNKVRTLPQGDFMVSLLADAVPADVPFFCLGLTEQRQPKHPLLVPGDTPLRRCAVKRDDRGWYVAFVDEEADHADETVYESRGAEAVTAVMPQAQDDAGLETTRVSMREVVHAFLQEEQWQFTELNARTIRFWLSADHGDLEGRAILEEEYGIFVFYSRLPIRVPKEKRSVAAELFMRINWNLSVGNFEMDMDSGRVFFRTSVDVDGDELRPAVVRNLVYTNFRVMDRFIPVILSVIFGQMDPKQALEPSRSVPS
;
A
#
# COMPACT_ATOMS: atom_id res chain seq x y z
N MET A 1 6.72 17.11 26.06
CA MET A 1 6.43 16.58 24.71
C MET A 1 7.05 15.21 24.63
N ASN A 2 6.23 14.17 24.51
CA ASN A 2 6.69 12.80 24.34
C ASN A 2 7.27 12.64 22.93
N LYS A 3 8.43 11.99 22.86
CA LYS A 3 9.15 11.73 21.61
C LYS A 3 9.34 10.23 21.46
N HIS A 4 8.95 9.69 20.32
CA HIS A 4 9.12 8.28 20.01
C HIS A 4 9.48 8.12 18.54
N ALA A 5 10.29 7.11 18.21
CA ALA A 5 10.61 6.73 16.85
C ALA A 5 10.67 5.21 16.75
N VAL A 6 10.22 4.67 15.61
CA VAL A 6 10.41 3.26 15.26
C VAL A 6 11.51 3.18 14.23
N MET A 7 12.59 2.49 14.58
CA MET A 7 13.78 2.32 13.73
C MET A 7 14.24 0.87 13.75
N ASP A 8 14.75 0.41 12.62
CA ASP A 8 15.53 -0.82 12.50
C ASP A 8 16.70 -0.59 11.54
N GLY A 9 17.93 -0.81 12.04
CA GLY A 9 19.16 -0.54 11.32
C GLY A 9 19.20 0.85 10.66
N PRO A 10 19.31 0.94 9.32
CA PRO A 10 19.37 2.22 8.61
C PRO A 10 17.99 2.86 8.36
N TYR A 11 16.90 2.21 8.75
CA TYR A 11 15.53 2.62 8.45
C TYR A 11 14.87 3.32 9.63
N ARG A 12 14.12 4.39 9.36
CA ARG A 12 13.17 5.01 10.29
C ARG A 12 11.77 4.91 9.72
N TYR A 13 10.97 4.02 10.28
CA TYR A 13 9.62 3.75 9.81
C TYR A 13 8.60 4.77 10.30
N SER A 14 8.73 5.25 11.54
CA SER A 14 7.82 6.26 12.10
C SER A 14 8.55 7.19 13.08
N LEU A 15 8.10 8.43 13.16
CA LEU A 15 8.52 9.43 14.13
C LEU A 15 7.28 10.10 14.74
N VAL A 16 7.13 10.03 16.05
CA VAL A 16 6.00 10.59 16.79
C VAL A 16 6.46 11.71 17.71
N ARG A 17 5.64 12.78 17.76
CA ARG A 17 5.76 13.92 18.68
C ARG A 17 4.40 14.21 19.26
N GLU A 18 4.29 14.17 20.58
CA GLU A 18 3.04 14.40 21.29
C GLU A 18 3.24 15.46 22.37
N TRP A 19 2.53 16.56 22.28
CA TRP A 19 2.61 17.67 23.22
C TRP A 19 1.37 17.82 24.09
N GLU A 20 0.25 17.19 23.71
CA GLU A 20 -0.99 17.16 24.49
C GLU A 20 -1.65 15.78 24.30
N GLU A 21 -1.69 15.00 25.37
CA GLU A 21 -2.25 13.64 25.40
C GLU A 21 -3.79 13.69 25.22
N GLY A 22 -4.36 12.66 24.58
CA GLY A 22 -5.81 12.55 24.34
C GLY A 22 -6.38 13.46 23.24
N ARG A 23 -5.56 14.34 22.65
CA ARG A 23 -5.93 15.17 21.50
C ARG A 23 -5.72 14.44 20.16
N PRO A 24 -6.38 14.88 19.07
CA PRO A 24 -6.23 14.29 17.75
C PRO A 24 -4.78 14.22 17.26
N ARG A 25 -4.50 13.23 16.42
CA ARG A 25 -3.20 13.00 15.74
C ARG A 25 -3.28 13.36 14.26
N VAL A 26 -2.29 14.14 13.78
CA VAL A 26 -2.06 14.34 12.34
C VAL A 26 -0.87 13.51 11.87
N LEU A 27 -1.03 12.88 10.71
CA LEU A 27 0.03 12.17 10.00
C LEU A 27 0.58 13.01 8.86
N PHE A 28 1.90 13.10 8.75
CA PHE A 28 2.57 13.57 7.55
C PHE A 28 3.25 12.40 6.83
N ILE A 29 2.95 12.23 5.54
CA ILE A 29 3.60 11.28 4.64
C ILE A 29 4.59 12.05 3.76
N MET A 30 5.87 11.86 4.02
CA MET A 30 6.96 12.63 3.42
C MET A 30 7.86 11.75 2.54
N LEU A 31 8.91 12.32 1.94
CA LEU A 31 9.76 11.57 1.02
C LEU A 31 10.67 10.58 1.74
N ASN A 32 11.61 11.07 2.55
CA ASN A 32 12.58 10.27 3.27
C ASN A 32 13.14 11.04 4.49
N PRO A 33 13.60 10.33 5.54
CA PRO A 33 14.27 10.93 6.70
C PRO A 33 15.62 11.54 6.34
N SER A 34 15.98 12.71 6.91
CA SER A 34 17.22 13.42 6.61
C SER A 34 18.41 13.23 7.57
N THR A 35 18.29 12.57 8.73
CA THR A 35 19.42 12.12 9.61
C THR A 35 18.92 11.36 10.87
N ALA A 36 19.84 10.80 11.67
CA ALA A 36 19.66 9.68 12.62
C ALA A 36 19.18 10.00 14.04
N ASP A 37 19.16 11.26 14.50
CA ASP A 37 18.73 11.57 15.87
C ASP A 37 17.22 11.76 15.94
N ASP A 38 16.55 10.86 16.65
CA ASP A 38 15.17 10.96 17.09
C ASP A 38 14.97 11.95 18.25
N ALA A 39 16.05 12.36 18.91
CA ALA A 39 16.04 13.28 20.04
C ALA A 39 15.79 14.74 19.62
N GLU A 40 16.45 15.21 18.55
CA GLU A 40 16.35 16.61 18.10
C GLU A 40 15.35 16.79 16.96
N ASP A 41 14.58 17.87 17.03
CA ASP A 41 13.61 18.21 15.99
C ASP A 41 14.29 19.02 14.90
N ASP A 42 14.43 18.42 13.72
CA ASP A 42 14.95 19.13 12.55
C ASP A 42 13.99 20.26 12.09
N ASN A 43 14.45 21.09 11.15
CA ASN A 43 13.65 22.22 10.65
C ASN A 43 12.30 21.77 10.06
N THR A 44 12.25 20.58 9.45
CA THR A 44 11.04 20.01 8.87
C THR A 44 10.07 19.59 9.96
N ILE A 45 10.52 18.86 10.97
CA ILE A 45 9.70 18.41 12.09
C ILE A 45 9.16 19.62 12.88
N ARG A 46 9.99 20.61 13.19
CA ARG A 46 9.54 21.86 13.81
C ARG A 46 8.47 22.58 12.99
N ARG A 47 8.60 22.57 11.66
CA ARG A 47 7.61 23.14 10.75
C ARG A 47 6.29 22.37 10.80
N CYS A 48 6.33 21.04 10.74
CA CYS A 48 5.15 20.18 10.86
C CYS A 48 4.43 20.33 12.20
N ILE A 49 5.18 20.40 13.32
CA ILE A 49 4.60 20.66 14.66
C ILE A 49 3.88 22.01 14.67
N GLY A 50 4.48 23.05 14.08
CA GLY A 50 3.85 24.36 14.00
C GLY A 50 2.52 24.33 13.24
N PHE A 51 2.46 23.61 12.12
CA PHE A 51 1.21 23.39 11.38
C PHE A 51 0.18 22.63 12.20
N ALA A 52 0.58 21.48 12.75
CA ALA A 52 -0.29 20.63 13.56
C ALA A 52 -0.93 21.38 14.75
N ARG A 53 -0.14 22.21 15.46
CA ARG A 53 -0.65 23.04 16.55
C ARG A 53 -1.66 24.09 16.09
N ARG A 54 -1.41 24.74 14.94
CA ARG A 54 -2.37 25.71 14.38
C ARG A 54 -3.69 25.07 14.00
N TRP A 55 -3.67 23.81 13.59
CA TRP A 55 -4.87 23.04 13.27
C TRP A 55 -5.50 22.33 14.48
N GLY A 56 -5.01 22.58 15.70
CA GLY A 56 -5.61 22.05 16.93
C GLY A 56 -5.26 20.60 17.30
N PHE A 57 -4.23 20.01 16.66
CA PHE A 57 -3.77 18.66 17.01
C PHE A 57 -2.88 18.67 18.25
N GLY A 58 -2.89 17.56 19.00
CA GLY A 58 -2.00 17.33 20.15
C GLY A 58 -0.79 16.45 19.84
N SER A 59 -0.82 15.76 18.71
CA SER A 59 0.29 14.93 18.25
C SER A 59 0.49 14.94 16.73
N LEU A 60 1.73 14.70 16.34
CA LEU A 60 2.22 14.52 14.99
C LEU A 60 2.85 13.13 14.87
N GLU A 61 2.49 12.38 13.84
CA GLU A 61 3.23 11.21 13.37
C GLU A 61 3.79 11.52 11.97
N VAL A 62 5.03 11.10 11.70
CA VAL A 62 5.67 11.26 10.39
C VAL A 62 6.15 9.90 9.90
N VAL A 63 5.63 9.51 8.74
CA VAL A 63 6.11 8.36 7.97
C VAL A 63 6.67 8.85 6.63
N ASN A 64 7.45 8.02 5.96
CA ASN A 64 8.11 8.39 4.71
C ASN A 64 7.86 7.33 3.64
N LEU A 65 7.71 7.74 2.38
CA LEU A 65 7.64 6.81 1.24
C LEU A 65 8.88 5.90 1.20
N PHE A 66 10.03 6.41 1.66
CA PHE A 66 11.28 5.69 1.80
C PHE A 66 11.75 5.77 3.26
N ALA A 67 11.84 4.64 3.96
CA ALA A 67 12.26 4.62 5.36
C ALA A 67 13.77 4.83 5.54
N TYR A 68 14.58 4.60 4.48
CA TYR A 68 16.03 4.73 4.58
C TYR A 68 16.44 6.17 4.91
N ARG A 69 17.24 6.33 5.96
CA ARG A 69 17.69 7.66 6.42
C ARG A 69 18.81 8.17 5.52
N ALA A 70 18.54 9.26 4.80
CA ALA A 70 19.49 9.91 3.90
C ALA A 70 19.30 11.44 3.89
N ALA A 71 20.35 12.19 4.22
CA ALA A 71 20.31 13.66 4.20
C ALA A 71 19.98 14.23 2.81
N ASN A 72 20.48 13.58 1.75
CA ASN A 72 20.15 13.92 0.38
C ASN A 72 19.27 12.81 -0.25
N PRO A 73 18.04 13.11 -0.68
CA PRO A 73 17.16 12.13 -1.31
C PRO A 73 17.75 11.45 -2.56
N SER A 74 18.71 12.08 -3.23
CA SER A 74 19.40 11.47 -4.38
C SER A 74 20.22 10.24 -4.00
N ASP A 75 20.62 10.11 -2.73
CA ASP A 75 21.38 8.95 -2.24
C ASP A 75 20.52 7.68 -2.12
N LEU A 76 19.19 7.82 -2.08
CA LEU A 76 18.27 6.67 -2.09
C LEU A 76 18.45 5.77 -3.32
N ARG A 77 18.91 6.34 -4.44
CA ARG A 77 19.21 5.58 -5.66
C ARG A 77 20.37 4.60 -5.51
N LYS A 78 21.23 4.80 -4.51
CA LYS A 78 22.40 3.97 -4.23
C LYS A 78 22.09 2.84 -3.23
N VAL A 79 20.90 2.87 -2.63
CA VAL A 79 20.46 1.90 -1.64
C VAL A 79 19.67 0.80 -2.35
N ALA A 80 19.98 -0.46 -2.04
CA ALA A 80 19.31 -1.61 -2.68
C ALA A 80 17.81 -1.64 -2.35
N ASP A 81 17.46 -1.44 -1.08
CA ASP A 81 16.09 -1.27 -0.62
C ASP A 81 15.95 0.07 0.12
N PRO A 82 15.62 1.18 -0.56
CA PRO A 82 15.40 2.47 0.09
C PRO A 82 14.02 2.56 0.76
N ILE A 83 13.08 1.69 0.39
CA ILE A 83 11.74 1.66 0.98
C ILE A 83 11.83 1.13 2.41
N GLY A 84 12.56 0.03 2.59
CA GLY A 84 12.71 -0.67 3.86
C GLY A 84 11.64 -1.74 4.05
N PRO A 85 12.00 -2.89 4.65
CA PRO A 85 11.18 -4.11 4.62
C PRO A 85 9.79 -3.95 5.26
N GLU A 86 9.70 -3.23 6.39
CA GLU A 86 8.44 -3.07 7.13
C GLU A 86 7.70 -1.76 6.81
N ASN A 87 8.22 -0.95 5.89
CA ASN A 87 7.77 0.45 5.74
C ASN A 87 6.30 0.56 5.34
N GLN A 88 5.82 -0.33 4.48
CA GLN A 88 4.42 -0.35 4.05
C GLN A 88 3.48 -0.58 5.23
N THR A 89 3.81 -1.54 6.10
CA THR A 89 3.04 -1.85 7.31
C THR A 89 2.96 -0.62 8.23
N HIS A 90 4.07 0.08 8.42
CA HIS A 90 4.11 1.29 9.24
C HIS A 90 3.30 2.44 8.63
N ILE A 91 3.38 2.67 7.31
CA ILE A 91 2.58 3.68 6.61
C ILE A 91 1.08 3.39 6.78
N LEU A 92 0.64 2.17 6.46
CA LEU A 92 -0.79 1.81 6.53
C LEU A 92 -1.32 1.86 7.97
N SER A 93 -0.51 1.42 8.93
CA SER A 93 -0.87 1.48 10.35
C SER A 93 -0.94 2.93 10.86
N ALA A 94 -0.04 3.80 10.41
CA ALA A 94 -0.08 5.22 10.75
C ALA A 94 -1.32 5.91 10.18
N ILE A 95 -1.69 5.59 8.93
CA ILE A 95 -2.90 6.12 8.28
C ILE A 95 -4.15 5.74 9.07
N ARG A 96 -4.26 4.48 9.52
CA ARG A 96 -5.39 4.01 10.34
C ARG A 96 -5.51 4.73 11.69
N ARG A 97 -4.39 5.12 12.30
CA ARG A 97 -4.35 5.82 13.61
C ARG A 97 -4.55 7.33 13.51
N ALA A 98 -4.44 7.91 12.32
CA ALA A 98 -4.44 9.36 12.15
C ALA A 98 -5.87 9.89 11.96
N ASN A 99 -6.16 11.02 12.62
CA ASN A 99 -7.40 11.77 12.36
C ASN A 99 -7.30 12.61 11.08
N ARG A 100 -6.08 12.86 10.59
CA ARG A 100 -5.81 13.65 9.38
C ARG A 100 -4.53 13.16 8.71
N VAL A 101 -4.58 12.93 7.39
CA VAL A 101 -3.42 12.49 6.60
C VAL A 101 -2.98 13.58 5.64
N VAL A 102 -1.75 14.08 5.84
CA VAL A 102 -1.14 15.13 5.04
C VAL A 102 -0.03 14.54 4.19
N VAL A 103 -0.14 14.67 2.87
CA VAL A 103 0.91 14.25 1.92
C VAL A 103 1.84 15.41 1.59
N ALA A 104 3.16 15.17 1.57
CA ALA A 104 4.16 16.25 1.44
C ALA A 104 5.53 15.80 0.87
N TRP A 105 5.55 14.82 -0.05
CA TRP A 105 6.79 14.20 -0.56
C TRP A 105 7.55 15.01 -1.64
N GLY A 106 6.94 16.01 -2.27
CA GLY A 106 7.59 16.87 -3.27
C GLY A 106 8.02 16.18 -4.57
N ASN A 107 8.65 16.93 -5.48
CA ASN A 107 8.93 16.47 -6.86
C ASN A 107 9.91 15.30 -6.95
N LYS A 108 10.80 15.14 -5.96
CA LYS A 108 11.87 14.14 -6.04
C LYS A 108 11.34 12.71 -6.09
N VAL A 109 10.11 12.44 -5.65
CA VAL A 109 9.47 11.13 -5.79
C VAL A 109 9.51 10.62 -7.24
N ARG A 110 9.26 11.51 -8.22
CA ARG A 110 9.25 11.15 -9.65
C ARG A 110 10.62 10.81 -10.22
N THR A 111 11.68 11.11 -9.46
CA THR A 111 13.06 10.83 -9.85
C THR A 111 13.57 9.52 -9.25
N LEU A 112 12.79 8.85 -8.39
CA LEU A 112 13.19 7.62 -7.73
C LEU A 112 12.49 6.43 -8.41
N PRO A 113 13.21 5.36 -8.79
CA PRO A 113 12.62 4.23 -9.50
C PRO A 113 11.41 3.60 -8.80
N GLN A 114 11.41 3.58 -7.47
CA GLN A 114 10.32 3.02 -6.67
C GLN A 114 9.30 4.06 -6.20
N GLY A 115 9.42 5.31 -6.66
CA GLY A 115 8.53 6.41 -6.26
C GLY A 115 7.08 6.17 -6.68
N ASP A 116 6.87 5.79 -7.93
CA ASP A 116 5.53 5.48 -8.45
C ASP A 116 4.88 4.30 -7.72
N PHE A 117 5.67 3.31 -7.30
CA PHE A 117 5.19 2.18 -6.51
C PHE A 117 4.68 2.61 -5.13
N MET A 118 5.43 3.46 -4.43
CA MET A 118 5.01 3.93 -3.11
C MET A 118 3.81 4.89 -3.19
N VAL A 119 3.71 5.68 -4.27
CA VAL A 119 2.52 6.52 -4.49
C VAL A 119 1.31 5.68 -4.90
N SER A 120 1.49 4.64 -5.73
CA SER A 120 0.40 3.71 -6.05
C SER A 120 -0.10 2.97 -4.81
N LEU A 121 0.79 2.58 -3.90
CA LEU A 121 0.39 1.97 -2.63
C LEU A 121 -0.57 2.89 -1.85
N LEU A 122 -0.32 4.20 -1.82
CA LEU A 122 -1.21 5.14 -1.14
C LEU A 122 -2.56 5.31 -1.86
N ALA A 123 -2.56 5.28 -3.20
CA ALA A 123 -3.79 5.37 -3.97
C ALA A 123 -4.64 4.09 -3.87
N ASP A 124 -3.99 2.93 -3.84
CA ASP A 124 -4.65 1.63 -3.89
C ASP A 124 -5.04 1.16 -2.48
N ALA A 125 -4.14 1.26 -1.49
CA ALA A 125 -4.36 0.68 -0.16
C ALA A 125 -5.12 1.57 0.82
N VAL A 126 -5.30 2.86 0.52
CA VAL A 126 -6.05 3.79 1.37
C VAL A 126 -7.48 3.87 0.85
N PRO A 127 -8.50 3.60 1.70
CA PRO A 127 -9.89 3.71 1.30
C PRO A 127 -10.22 5.10 0.72
N ALA A 128 -11.06 5.14 -0.32
CA ALA A 128 -11.39 6.38 -1.03
C ALA A 128 -12.10 7.43 -0.14
N ASP A 129 -12.73 6.98 0.95
CA ASP A 129 -13.37 7.81 1.98
C ASP A 129 -12.37 8.42 2.97
N VAL A 130 -11.10 7.98 2.98
CA VAL A 130 -10.06 8.62 3.80
C VAL A 130 -9.48 9.82 3.03
N PRO A 131 -9.82 11.07 3.43
CA PRO A 131 -9.35 12.23 2.71
C PRO A 131 -7.85 12.46 2.92
N PHE A 132 -7.11 12.57 1.82
CA PHE A 132 -5.78 13.16 1.85
C PHE A 132 -5.86 14.67 1.85
N PHE A 133 -4.84 15.29 2.43
CA PHE A 133 -4.66 16.72 2.42
C PHE A 133 -3.25 17.10 2.01
N CYS A 134 -3.05 18.29 1.45
CA CYS A 134 -1.71 18.84 1.24
C CYS A 134 -1.68 20.35 1.44
N LEU A 135 -0.46 20.88 1.61
CA LEU A 135 -0.19 22.31 1.80
C LEU A 135 -0.08 23.08 0.47
N GLY A 136 -0.37 22.44 -0.65
CA GLY A 136 -0.14 23.00 -1.97
C GLY A 136 0.45 21.98 -2.93
N LEU A 137 0.39 22.30 -4.22
CA LEU A 137 0.94 21.50 -5.30
C LEU A 137 2.08 22.24 -5.99
N THR A 138 3.12 21.51 -6.37
CA THR A 138 4.15 21.99 -7.30
C THR A 138 3.58 22.10 -8.72
N GLU A 139 4.33 22.71 -9.64
CA GLU A 139 3.99 22.70 -11.08
C GLU A 139 3.89 21.29 -11.67
N GLN A 140 4.60 20.31 -11.08
CA GLN A 140 4.51 18.90 -11.46
C GLN A 140 3.36 18.16 -10.76
N ARG A 141 2.44 18.89 -10.13
CA ARG A 141 1.29 18.35 -9.39
C ARG A 141 1.72 17.36 -8.30
N GLN A 142 2.82 17.63 -7.61
CA GLN A 142 3.26 16.87 -6.42
C GLN A 142 3.01 17.71 -5.16
N PRO A 143 2.70 17.09 -4.02
CA PRO A 143 2.43 17.85 -2.80
C PRO A 143 3.69 18.55 -2.30
N LYS A 144 3.59 19.85 -2.03
CA LYS A 144 4.73 20.66 -1.57
C LYS A 144 5.24 20.19 -0.22
N HIS A 145 6.56 20.17 -0.09
CA HIS A 145 7.22 19.92 1.19
C HIS A 145 6.92 21.06 2.20
N PRO A 146 6.76 20.79 3.51
CA PRO A 146 6.31 21.80 4.49
C PRO A 146 7.25 23.01 4.65
N LEU A 147 8.55 22.82 4.35
CA LEU A 147 9.54 23.90 4.34
C LEU A 147 9.37 24.92 3.20
N LEU A 148 8.64 24.55 2.14
CA LEU A 148 8.52 25.35 0.91
C LEU A 148 7.24 26.19 0.86
N VAL A 149 6.49 26.27 1.96
CA VAL A 149 5.23 27.00 2.05
C VAL A 149 5.21 27.91 3.27
N PRO A 150 4.47 29.04 3.26
CA PRO A 150 4.22 29.89 4.44
C PRO A 150 3.62 29.11 5.63
N GLY A 151 3.83 29.59 6.86
CA GLY A 151 3.41 28.85 8.05
C GLY A 151 1.89 28.84 8.22
N ASP A 152 1.22 29.88 7.77
CA ASP A 152 -0.22 30.04 7.76
C ASP A 152 -0.91 29.40 6.55
N THR A 153 -0.17 28.66 5.70
CA THR A 153 -0.75 27.99 4.53
C THR A 153 -1.91 27.08 4.94
N PRO A 154 -3.12 27.28 4.38
CA PRO A 154 -4.26 26.45 4.69
C PRO A 154 -4.08 25.02 4.17
N LEU A 155 -4.64 24.07 4.91
CA LEU A 155 -4.67 22.68 4.51
C LEU A 155 -5.80 22.48 3.48
N ARG A 156 -5.53 21.83 2.36
CA ARG A 156 -6.54 21.60 1.31
C ARG A 156 -6.72 20.11 1.03
N ARG A 157 -7.97 19.67 0.87
CA ARG A 157 -8.30 18.30 0.49
C ARG A 157 -7.74 17.99 -0.89
N CYS A 158 -7.17 16.81 -1.05
CA CYS A 158 -6.56 16.37 -2.29
C CYS A 158 -6.77 14.88 -2.52
N ALA A 159 -6.53 14.44 -3.75
CA ALA A 159 -6.58 13.05 -4.16
C ALA A 159 -5.32 12.69 -4.95
N VAL A 160 -4.82 11.47 -4.74
CA VAL A 160 -3.77 10.88 -5.57
C VAL A 160 -4.45 10.30 -6.82
N LYS A 161 -3.98 10.73 -8.00
CA LYS A 161 -4.53 10.38 -9.31
C LYS A 161 -3.39 9.93 -10.23
N ARG A 162 -3.75 9.30 -11.36
CA ARG A 162 -2.80 8.86 -12.39
C ARG A 162 -3.24 9.32 -13.76
N ASP A 163 -2.27 9.74 -14.58
CA ASP A 163 -2.44 9.98 -16.02
C ASP A 163 -1.24 9.39 -16.77
N ASP A 164 -1.17 9.65 -18.08
CA ASP A 164 -0.11 9.16 -18.97
C ASP A 164 1.30 9.63 -18.55
N ARG A 165 1.40 10.70 -17.74
CA ARG A 165 2.66 11.23 -17.21
C ARG A 165 3.01 10.65 -15.84
N GLY A 166 2.20 9.74 -15.31
CA GLY A 166 2.40 9.05 -14.03
C GLY A 166 1.49 9.56 -12.91
N TRP A 167 1.88 9.30 -11.67
CA TRP A 167 1.09 9.68 -10.50
C TRP A 167 1.22 11.18 -10.17
N TYR A 168 0.10 11.79 -9.82
CA TYR A 168 0.00 13.18 -9.43
C TYR A 168 -1.04 13.39 -8.34
N VAL A 169 -1.03 14.56 -7.71
CA VAL A 169 -2.01 14.98 -6.72
C VAL A 169 -2.83 16.14 -7.29
N ALA A 170 -4.14 16.08 -7.12
CA ALA A 170 -5.07 17.15 -7.48
C ALA A 170 -5.88 17.57 -6.26
N PHE A 171 -6.27 18.84 -6.20
CA PHE A 171 -7.27 19.27 -5.22
C PHE A 171 -8.62 18.65 -5.56
N VAL A 172 -9.42 18.43 -4.52
CA VAL A 172 -10.83 18.06 -4.65
C VAL A 172 -11.62 19.36 -4.49
N ASP A 173 -12.48 19.70 -5.44
CA ASP A 173 -13.29 20.91 -5.38
C ASP A 173 -14.42 20.76 -4.34
N GLU A 174 -14.66 21.81 -3.56
CA GLU A 174 -15.51 21.80 -2.34
C GLU A 174 -17.03 21.78 -2.62
N GLU A 175 -17.49 21.87 -3.87
CA GLU A 175 -18.92 21.91 -4.21
C GLU A 175 -19.71 20.60 -3.95
N ALA A 176 -19.03 19.53 -3.52
CA ALA A 176 -19.65 18.23 -3.24
C ALA A 176 -19.71 17.84 -1.74
N ASP A 177 -19.28 18.69 -0.81
CA ASP A 177 -18.89 18.25 0.55
C ASP A 177 -19.57 19.02 1.70
N HIS A 178 -20.76 19.59 1.48
CA HIS A 178 -21.55 20.23 2.54
C HIS A 178 -22.32 19.27 3.46
N ALA A 179 -21.90 18.01 3.56
CA ALA A 179 -22.61 17.02 4.33
C ALA A 179 -21.71 16.04 5.08
N ASP A 180 -20.58 16.45 5.66
CA ASP A 180 -19.95 15.56 6.68
C ASP A 180 -18.88 16.17 7.61
N GLU A 181 -18.98 17.45 8.00
CA GLU A 181 -18.05 18.00 9.00
C GLU A 181 -18.27 17.49 10.44
N THR A 182 -19.32 16.71 10.71
CA THR A 182 -19.67 16.26 12.06
C THR A 182 -19.31 14.82 12.41
N VAL A 183 -18.82 13.99 11.46
CA VAL A 183 -18.57 12.56 11.72
C VAL A 183 -17.14 12.24 12.19
N TYR A 184 -16.19 13.16 12.04
CA TYR A 184 -14.77 12.87 12.30
C TYR A 184 -14.26 13.13 13.74
N GLU A 185 -15.06 13.73 14.61
CA GLU A 185 -14.66 13.98 16.02
C GLU A 185 -14.71 12.73 16.91
N SER A 186 -15.32 11.62 16.48
CA SER A 186 -15.55 10.45 17.35
C SER A 186 -14.52 9.30 17.24
N ARG A 187 -13.58 9.32 16.28
CA ARG A 187 -12.62 8.21 16.09
C ARG A 187 -11.46 8.16 17.11
N GLY A 188 -11.45 9.05 18.10
CA GLY A 188 -10.33 9.21 19.05
C GLY A 188 -10.45 8.51 20.40
N ALA A 189 -11.57 7.85 20.70
CA ALA A 189 -11.82 7.34 22.05
C ALA A 189 -12.46 5.95 22.03
N GLU A 190 -11.70 4.93 21.66
CA GLU A 190 -11.93 3.54 22.12
C GLU A 190 -10.74 2.67 21.72
N ALA A 191 -9.72 2.66 22.59
CA ALA A 191 -8.64 1.69 22.50
C ALA A 191 -8.06 1.38 23.88
N VAL A 192 -8.87 0.95 24.85
CA VAL A 192 -8.40 0.13 25.97
C VAL A 192 -9.55 -0.73 26.52
N THR A 193 -9.31 -2.04 26.61
CA THR A 193 -10.07 -3.09 27.34
C THR A 193 -11.48 -3.45 26.85
N ALA A 194 -11.59 -4.56 26.12
CA ALA A 194 -12.77 -5.41 26.16
C ALA A 194 -12.40 -6.89 25.91
N VAL A 195 -12.72 -7.70 26.91
CA VAL A 195 -12.79 -9.18 26.85
C VAL A 195 -13.86 -9.57 25.83
N MET A 196 -13.62 -10.65 25.08
CA MET A 196 -14.58 -11.18 24.09
C MET A 196 -15.98 -11.37 24.70
N PRO A 197 -17.05 -10.75 24.16
CA PRO A 197 -18.40 -11.15 24.47
C PRO A 197 -18.80 -12.32 23.57
N GLN A 198 -19.45 -13.31 24.18
CA GLN A 198 -20.09 -14.42 23.47
C GLN A 198 -21.24 -13.91 22.60
N ALA A 199 -21.42 -14.56 21.45
CA ALA A 199 -22.52 -14.32 20.53
C ALA A 199 -23.87 -14.42 21.23
N GLN A 200 -24.70 -13.39 21.06
CA GLN A 200 -26.14 -13.49 21.20
C GLN A 200 -26.78 -12.99 19.91
N ASP A 201 -27.65 -13.85 19.39
CA ASP A 201 -28.50 -13.64 18.24
C ASP A 201 -29.35 -12.38 18.42
N ASP A 202 -29.39 -11.52 17.40
CA ASP A 202 -30.51 -10.60 17.23
C ASP A 202 -30.98 -10.64 15.77
N ALA A 203 -32.24 -11.00 15.61
CA ALA A 203 -32.91 -11.19 14.34
C ALA A 203 -33.59 -9.88 13.92
N GLY A 204 -33.42 -9.50 12.64
CA GLY A 204 -34.40 -8.66 11.95
C GLY A 204 -33.87 -7.34 11.39
N LEU A 205 -33.25 -7.41 10.21
CA LEU A 205 -33.40 -6.48 9.09
C LEU A 205 -32.75 -7.15 7.87
N GLU A 206 -33.56 -7.82 7.04
CA GLU A 206 -33.11 -8.34 5.73
C GLU A 206 -32.76 -7.16 4.82
N THR A 207 -31.57 -6.62 5.02
CA THR A 207 -30.80 -6.00 3.95
C THR A 207 -30.31 -7.16 3.09
N THR A 208 -30.75 -7.21 1.83
CA THR A 208 -30.32 -8.23 0.88
C THR A 208 -28.81 -8.09 0.71
N ARG A 209 -28.05 -8.94 1.41
CA ARG A 209 -26.58 -8.91 1.32
C ARG A 209 -26.16 -9.22 -0.11
N VAL A 210 -25.33 -8.38 -0.69
CA VAL A 210 -24.80 -8.61 -2.04
C VAL A 210 -23.80 -9.76 -1.97
N SER A 211 -23.98 -10.78 -2.80
CA SER A 211 -23.09 -11.95 -2.82
C SER A 211 -21.69 -11.56 -3.30
N MET A 212 -20.65 -12.28 -2.85
CA MET A 212 -19.28 -12.04 -3.33
C MET A 212 -19.19 -12.21 -4.84
N ARG A 213 -19.97 -13.15 -5.37
CA ARG A 213 -20.12 -13.36 -6.80
C ARG A 213 -20.60 -12.11 -7.51
N GLU A 214 -21.68 -11.48 -7.06
CA GLU A 214 -22.21 -10.26 -7.69
C GLU A 214 -21.18 -9.14 -7.67
N VAL A 215 -20.46 -8.97 -6.57
CA VAL A 215 -19.38 -7.97 -6.44
C VAL A 215 -18.27 -8.23 -7.46
N VAL A 216 -17.78 -9.47 -7.56
CA VAL A 216 -16.70 -9.83 -8.47
C VAL A 216 -17.16 -9.74 -9.93
N HIS A 217 -18.40 -10.13 -10.24
CA HIS A 217 -18.98 -9.96 -11.57
C HIS A 217 -19.08 -8.49 -11.97
N ALA A 218 -19.59 -7.63 -11.08
CA ALA A 218 -19.69 -6.20 -11.33
C ALA A 218 -18.31 -5.59 -11.61
N PHE A 219 -17.29 -5.97 -10.81
CA PHE A 219 -15.91 -5.57 -11.04
C PHE A 219 -15.39 -6.01 -12.42
N LEU A 220 -15.54 -7.28 -12.78
CA LEU A 220 -15.04 -7.80 -14.07
C LEU A 220 -15.75 -7.15 -15.28
N GLN A 221 -17.05 -6.83 -15.14
CA GLN A 221 -17.82 -6.12 -16.15
C GLN A 221 -17.38 -4.66 -16.29
N GLU A 222 -17.15 -3.97 -15.17
CA GLU A 222 -16.63 -2.59 -15.14
C GLU A 222 -15.27 -2.50 -15.83
N GLU A 223 -14.39 -3.47 -15.58
CA GLU A 223 -13.08 -3.57 -16.22
C GLU A 223 -13.13 -4.06 -17.69
N GLN A 224 -14.31 -4.46 -18.18
CA GLN A 224 -14.53 -5.02 -19.52
C GLN A 224 -13.68 -6.27 -19.81
N TRP A 225 -13.39 -7.08 -18.78
CA TRP A 225 -12.56 -8.26 -18.92
C TRP A 225 -13.36 -9.49 -19.38
N GLN A 226 -12.73 -10.31 -20.22
CA GLN A 226 -13.29 -11.59 -20.61
C GLN A 226 -13.12 -12.61 -19.47
N PHE A 227 -14.23 -13.21 -19.03
CA PHE A 227 -14.22 -14.21 -17.98
C PHE A 227 -15.09 -15.43 -18.32
N THR A 228 -14.82 -16.55 -17.64
CA THR A 228 -15.56 -17.81 -17.75
C THR A 228 -15.79 -18.35 -16.35
N GLU A 229 -17.03 -18.71 -16.04
CA GLU A 229 -17.34 -19.47 -14.84
C GLU A 229 -16.90 -20.92 -15.02
N LEU A 230 -16.05 -21.41 -14.12
CA LEU A 230 -15.63 -22.81 -14.13
C LEU A 230 -16.57 -23.67 -13.28
N ASN A 231 -17.08 -23.11 -12.19
CA ASN A 231 -18.04 -23.74 -11.28
C ASN A 231 -18.66 -22.69 -10.32
N ALA A 232 -19.49 -23.15 -9.38
CA ALA A 232 -20.17 -22.33 -8.40
C ALA A 232 -19.26 -21.51 -7.46
N ARG A 233 -17.95 -21.77 -7.41
CA ARG A 233 -16.99 -21.02 -6.58
C ARG A 233 -15.87 -20.36 -7.37
N THR A 234 -15.67 -20.71 -8.64
CA THR A 234 -14.47 -20.33 -9.39
C THR A 234 -14.81 -19.58 -10.67
N ILE A 235 -14.27 -18.37 -10.80
CA ILE A 235 -14.32 -17.56 -12.02
C ILE A 235 -12.90 -17.44 -12.58
N ARG A 236 -12.72 -17.74 -13.87
CA ARG A 236 -11.44 -17.59 -14.58
C ARG A 236 -11.50 -16.38 -15.50
N PHE A 237 -10.45 -15.58 -15.56
CA PHE A 237 -10.34 -14.44 -16.46
C PHE A 237 -8.90 -14.21 -16.94
N TRP A 238 -8.73 -13.34 -17.93
CA TRP A 238 -7.44 -13.04 -18.53
C TRP A 238 -7.10 -11.57 -18.34
N LEU A 239 -5.86 -11.29 -17.94
CA LEU A 239 -5.34 -9.93 -17.77
C LEU A 239 -4.16 -9.73 -18.71
N SER A 240 -4.12 -8.58 -19.40
CA SER A 240 -3.01 -8.27 -20.31
C SER A 240 -1.85 -7.64 -19.55
N ALA A 241 -0.66 -8.25 -19.66
CA ALA A 241 0.56 -7.87 -18.94
C ALA A 241 1.66 -7.44 -19.90
N ASP A 242 2.69 -6.77 -19.37
CA ASP A 242 3.87 -6.39 -20.14
C ASP A 242 4.60 -7.62 -20.71
N HIS A 243 4.48 -8.78 -20.05
CA HIS A 243 5.10 -10.04 -20.45
C HIS A 243 4.12 -11.08 -21.04
N GLY A 244 2.91 -10.65 -21.43
CA GLY A 244 1.87 -11.49 -22.05
C GLY A 244 0.67 -11.75 -21.13
N ASP A 245 -0.42 -12.25 -21.70
CA ASP A 245 -1.67 -12.43 -20.96
C ASP A 245 -1.52 -13.48 -19.84
N LEU A 246 -1.95 -13.12 -18.63
CA LEU A 246 -1.95 -14.02 -17.47
C LEU A 246 -3.36 -14.51 -17.18
N GLU A 247 -3.45 -15.80 -16.85
CA GLU A 247 -4.69 -16.41 -16.38
C GLU A 247 -4.89 -16.08 -14.89
N GLY A 248 -5.96 -15.36 -14.58
CA GLY A 248 -6.47 -15.11 -13.24
C GLY A 248 -7.58 -16.08 -12.85
N ARG A 249 -7.67 -16.42 -11.55
CA ARG A 249 -8.78 -17.18 -10.96
C ARG A 249 -9.23 -16.54 -9.66
N ALA A 250 -10.50 -16.13 -9.61
CA ALA A 250 -11.18 -15.77 -8.38
C ALA A 250 -11.88 -17.00 -7.78
N ILE A 251 -11.61 -17.28 -6.51
CA ILE A 251 -12.27 -18.31 -5.71
C ILE A 251 -13.12 -17.61 -4.65
N LEU A 252 -14.40 -17.98 -4.62
CA LEU A 252 -15.44 -17.40 -3.77
C LEU A 252 -15.87 -18.46 -2.77
N GLU A 253 -15.36 -18.38 -1.55
CA GLU A 253 -15.76 -19.26 -0.44
C GLU A 253 -16.80 -18.51 0.41
N GLU A 254 -18.00 -18.32 -0.16
CA GLU A 254 -19.07 -17.50 0.46
C GLU A 254 -19.50 -18.02 1.83
N GLU A 255 -19.48 -19.34 2.03
CA GLU A 255 -19.76 -19.99 3.32
C GLU A 255 -18.81 -19.52 4.44
N TYR A 256 -17.56 -19.19 4.08
CA TYR A 256 -16.50 -18.84 5.03
C TYR A 256 -16.16 -17.35 5.01
N GLY A 257 -16.79 -16.55 4.15
CA GLY A 257 -16.41 -15.15 4.02
C GLY A 257 -15.01 -14.95 3.43
N ILE A 258 -14.50 -15.87 2.60
CA ILE A 258 -13.13 -15.78 2.06
C ILE A 258 -13.14 -15.55 0.55
N PHE A 259 -12.46 -14.49 0.12
CA PHE A 259 -12.12 -14.25 -1.28
C PHE A 259 -10.65 -14.56 -1.52
N VAL A 260 -10.36 -15.39 -2.52
CA VAL A 260 -8.99 -15.69 -2.95
C VAL A 260 -8.84 -15.39 -4.42
N PHE A 261 -7.74 -14.74 -4.79
CA PHE A 261 -7.37 -14.52 -6.17
C PHE A 261 -6.00 -15.14 -6.48
N TYR A 262 -5.92 -15.85 -7.60
CA TYR A 262 -4.69 -16.45 -8.11
C TYR A 262 -4.36 -15.88 -9.49
N SER A 263 -3.10 -15.49 -9.70
CA SER A 263 -2.52 -15.40 -11.05
C SER A 263 -1.67 -16.63 -11.31
N ARG A 264 -1.83 -17.25 -12.48
CA ARG A 264 -1.07 -18.44 -12.88
C ARG A 264 0.11 -18.04 -13.76
N LEU A 265 1.31 -18.51 -13.39
CA LEU A 265 2.46 -18.42 -14.27
C LEU A 265 2.23 -19.33 -15.51
N PRO A 266 2.43 -18.84 -16.74
CA PRO A 266 2.06 -19.59 -17.96
C PRO A 266 3.00 -20.76 -18.28
N ILE A 267 4.05 -20.97 -17.46
CA ILE A 267 5.00 -22.08 -17.58
C ILE A 267 4.92 -23.01 -16.37
N ARG A 268 5.47 -24.21 -16.52
CA ARG A 268 5.73 -25.13 -15.41
C ARG A 268 7.22 -25.18 -15.11
N VAL A 269 7.56 -25.24 -13.82
CA VAL A 269 8.94 -25.43 -13.39
C VAL A 269 9.37 -26.89 -13.65
N PRO A 270 10.46 -27.12 -14.41
CA PRO A 270 11.04 -28.44 -14.61
C PRO A 270 11.41 -29.10 -13.28
N LYS A 271 11.29 -30.42 -13.17
CA LYS A 271 11.43 -31.17 -11.91
C LYS A 271 12.74 -30.86 -11.17
N GLU A 272 13.83 -30.82 -11.91
CA GLU A 272 15.19 -30.53 -11.47
C GLU A 272 15.40 -29.08 -10.99
N LYS A 273 14.52 -28.16 -11.37
CA LYS A 273 14.58 -26.74 -10.98
C LYS A 273 13.63 -26.38 -9.83
N ARG A 274 12.76 -27.31 -9.40
CA ARG A 274 11.72 -27.03 -8.39
C ARG A 274 12.29 -26.64 -7.03
N SER A 275 13.35 -27.30 -6.56
CA SER A 275 13.96 -26.95 -5.28
C SER A 275 14.53 -25.52 -5.29
N VAL A 276 15.19 -25.14 -6.39
CA VAL A 276 15.79 -23.80 -6.56
C VAL A 276 14.70 -22.73 -6.73
N ALA A 277 13.64 -23.03 -7.48
CA ALA A 277 12.50 -22.13 -7.63
C ALA A 277 11.74 -21.96 -6.30
N ALA A 278 11.57 -23.02 -5.51
CA ALA A 278 10.96 -22.94 -4.18
C ALA A 278 11.75 -22.02 -3.25
N GLU A 279 13.08 -22.11 -3.27
CA GLU A 279 13.93 -21.18 -2.52
C GLU A 279 13.71 -19.74 -2.99
N LEU A 280 13.70 -19.48 -4.30
CA LEU A 280 13.41 -18.15 -4.85
C LEU A 280 12.07 -17.62 -4.34
N PHE A 281 11.01 -18.43 -4.42
CA PHE A 281 9.68 -18.02 -3.98
C PHE A 281 9.64 -17.73 -2.47
N MET A 282 10.32 -18.51 -1.64
CA MET A 282 10.42 -18.22 -0.21
C MET A 282 11.15 -16.90 0.06
N ARG A 283 12.22 -16.61 -0.69
CA ARG A 283 12.95 -15.33 -0.58
C ARG A 283 12.11 -14.15 -1.04
N ILE A 284 11.33 -14.32 -2.11
CA ILE A 284 10.39 -13.29 -2.57
C ILE A 284 9.31 -13.09 -1.49
N ASN A 285 8.65 -14.15 -1.05
CA ASN A 285 7.55 -14.11 -0.07
C ASN A 285 7.97 -13.47 1.25
N TRP A 286 9.20 -13.70 1.71
CA TRP A 286 9.73 -13.06 2.92
C TRP A 286 9.66 -11.52 2.85
N ASN A 287 9.72 -10.95 1.65
CA ASN A 287 9.69 -9.49 1.43
C ASN A 287 8.33 -8.98 0.92
N LEU A 288 7.30 -9.83 0.86
CA LEU A 288 5.97 -9.44 0.40
C LEU A 288 5.03 -9.20 1.58
N SER A 289 4.36 -8.05 1.57
CA SER A 289 3.34 -7.69 2.56
C SER A 289 1.97 -8.28 2.24
N VAL A 290 1.68 -8.52 0.95
CA VAL A 290 0.39 -9.00 0.47
C VAL A 290 0.62 -10.08 -0.57
N GLY A 291 0.02 -11.24 -0.30
CA GLY A 291 0.07 -12.40 -1.15
C GLY A 291 1.37 -13.18 -1.07
N ASN A 292 1.39 -14.32 -1.75
CA ASN A 292 2.49 -15.26 -1.71
C ASN A 292 2.57 -16.08 -3.01
N PHE A 293 3.80 -16.39 -3.43
CA PHE A 293 4.05 -17.40 -4.45
C PHE A 293 3.87 -18.79 -3.87
N GLU A 294 3.21 -19.64 -4.64
CA GLU A 294 2.95 -21.05 -4.35
C GLU A 294 3.38 -21.88 -5.55
N MET A 295 3.97 -23.05 -5.29
CA MET A 295 4.29 -24.00 -6.34
C MET A 295 3.87 -25.41 -5.93
N ASP A 296 3.12 -26.06 -6.80
CA ASP A 296 2.88 -27.49 -6.68
C ASP A 296 4.16 -28.25 -7.07
N MET A 297 4.75 -28.96 -6.10
CA MET A 297 6.02 -29.67 -6.25
C MET A 297 5.91 -30.90 -7.18
N ASP A 298 4.71 -31.43 -7.42
CA ASP A 298 4.51 -32.56 -8.31
C ASP A 298 4.37 -32.12 -9.77
N SER A 299 3.56 -31.09 -10.02
CA SER A 299 3.24 -30.65 -11.38
C SER A 299 4.05 -29.44 -11.86
N GLY A 300 4.78 -28.76 -10.96
CA GLY A 300 5.58 -27.57 -11.24
C GLY A 300 4.77 -26.32 -11.56
N ARG A 301 3.45 -26.32 -11.30
CA ARG A 301 2.60 -25.15 -11.54
C ARG A 301 2.85 -24.11 -10.45
N VAL A 302 3.01 -22.85 -10.88
CA VAL A 302 3.26 -21.72 -9.99
C VAL A 302 2.07 -20.78 -10.02
N PHE A 303 1.68 -20.31 -8.84
CA PHE A 303 0.64 -19.31 -8.66
C PHE A 303 1.16 -18.19 -7.77
N PHE A 304 0.64 -16.99 -7.97
CA PHE A 304 0.70 -15.94 -6.98
C PHE A 304 -0.70 -15.79 -6.38
N ARG A 305 -0.81 -15.93 -5.05
CA ARG A 305 -2.07 -15.94 -4.30
C ARG A 305 -2.23 -14.63 -3.55
N THR A 306 -3.40 -14.02 -3.61
CA THR A 306 -3.85 -12.98 -2.67
C THR A 306 -5.18 -13.40 -2.07
N SER A 307 -5.43 -13.08 -0.80
CA SER A 307 -6.69 -13.45 -0.15
C SER A 307 -7.10 -12.42 0.89
N VAL A 308 -8.39 -12.37 1.16
CA VAL A 308 -8.98 -11.60 2.26
C VAL A 308 -10.09 -12.42 2.91
N ASP A 309 -10.14 -12.32 4.23
CA ASP A 309 -11.27 -12.73 5.04
C ASP A 309 -12.12 -11.48 5.27
N VAL A 310 -13.41 -11.55 4.93
CA VAL A 310 -14.33 -10.42 5.10
C VAL A 310 -15.15 -10.50 6.39
N ASP A 311 -14.89 -11.47 7.28
CA ASP A 311 -15.39 -11.55 8.67
C ASP A 311 -16.86 -11.08 8.85
N GLY A 312 -17.78 -11.72 8.13
CA GLY A 312 -19.21 -11.42 8.22
C GLY A 312 -19.66 -10.09 7.58
N ASP A 313 -18.75 -9.24 7.12
CA ASP A 313 -19.00 -8.04 6.31
C ASP A 313 -19.08 -8.36 4.81
N GLU A 314 -19.61 -7.42 4.01
CA GLU A 314 -19.67 -7.55 2.57
C GLU A 314 -18.31 -7.31 1.89
N LEU A 315 -17.99 -8.17 0.92
CA LEU A 315 -16.83 -7.95 0.05
C LEU A 315 -17.04 -6.67 -0.76
N ARG A 316 -16.19 -5.67 -0.56
CA ARG A 316 -16.30 -4.40 -1.30
C ARG A 316 -15.58 -4.49 -2.65
N PRO A 317 -16.12 -3.89 -3.74
CA PRO A 317 -15.46 -3.87 -5.05
C PRO A 317 -14.02 -3.34 -5.01
N ALA A 318 -13.76 -2.32 -4.17
CA ALA A 318 -12.41 -1.77 -3.99
C ALA A 318 -11.41 -2.80 -3.46
N VAL A 319 -11.84 -3.70 -2.55
CA VAL A 319 -10.98 -4.76 -2.02
C VAL A 319 -10.66 -5.78 -3.11
N VAL A 320 -11.65 -6.18 -3.91
CA VAL A 320 -11.44 -7.06 -5.07
C VAL A 320 -10.43 -6.45 -6.04
N ARG A 321 -10.68 -5.21 -6.46
CA ARG A 321 -9.80 -4.43 -7.34
C ARG A 321 -8.37 -4.41 -6.83
N ASN A 322 -8.16 -4.08 -5.56
CA ASN A 322 -6.83 -3.98 -4.95
C ASN A 322 -6.10 -5.31 -4.92
N LEU A 323 -6.77 -6.39 -4.50
CA LEU A 323 -6.16 -7.71 -4.43
C LEU A 323 -5.81 -8.25 -5.80
N VAL A 324 -6.67 -8.02 -6.80
CA VAL A 324 -6.45 -8.46 -8.18
C VAL A 324 -5.28 -7.70 -8.82
N TYR A 325 -5.30 -6.36 -8.75
CA TYR A 325 -4.24 -5.54 -9.35
C TYR A 325 -2.89 -5.72 -8.64
N THR A 326 -2.87 -5.84 -7.31
CA THR A 326 -1.63 -6.12 -6.56
C THR A 326 -1.07 -7.48 -6.96
N ASN A 327 -1.92 -8.50 -7.01
CA ASN A 327 -1.53 -9.85 -7.39
C ASN A 327 -0.88 -9.88 -8.78
N PHE A 328 -1.56 -9.27 -9.75
CA PHE A 328 -1.11 -9.23 -11.11
C PHE A 328 0.21 -8.47 -11.28
N ARG A 329 0.34 -7.28 -10.70
CA ARG A 329 1.57 -6.47 -10.77
C ARG A 329 2.77 -7.18 -10.14
N VAL A 330 2.57 -7.88 -9.02
CA VAL A 330 3.65 -8.65 -8.38
C VAL A 330 4.05 -9.83 -9.26
N MET A 331 3.08 -10.58 -9.79
CA MET A 331 3.37 -11.66 -10.74
C MET A 331 4.17 -11.14 -11.93
N ASP A 332 3.66 -10.13 -12.64
CA ASP A 332 4.29 -9.58 -13.85
C ASP A 332 5.71 -9.04 -13.58
N ARG A 333 5.91 -8.33 -12.47
CA ARG A 333 7.23 -7.84 -12.03
C ARG A 333 8.25 -8.96 -11.86
N PHE A 334 7.83 -10.09 -11.27
CA PHE A 334 8.75 -11.18 -10.94
C PHE A 334 8.88 -12.22 -12.05
N ILE A 335 8.06 -12.20 -13.11
CA ILE A 335 8.20 -13.11 -14.26
C ILE A 335 9.64 -13.15 -14.78
N PRO A 336 10.31 -12.01 -15.09
CA PRO A 336 11.68 -12.05 -15.62
C PRO A 336 12.69 -12.69 -14.65
N VAL A 337 12.54 -12.43 -13.35
CA VAL A 337 13.40 -13.00 -12.29
C VAL A 337 13.16 -14.49 -12.14
N ILE A 338 11.91 -14.91 -12.17
CA ILE A 338 11.52 -16.32 -12.10
C ILE A 338 12.08 -17.09 -13.30
N LEU A 339 11.96 -16.51 -14.50
CA LEU A 339 12.51 -17.10 -15.72
C LEU A 339 14.04 -17.20 -15.69
N SER A 340 14.75 -16.21 -15.13
CA SER A 340 16.22 -16.21 -15.06
C SER A 340 16.77 -17.31 -14.13
N VAL A 341 16.03 -17.70 -13.09
CA VAL A 341 16.41 -18.80 -12.18
C VAL A 341 15.98 -20.16 -12.73
N ILE A 342 14.76 -20.26 -13.27
CA ILE A 342 14.23 -21.52 -13.81
C ILE A 342 15.02 -21.95 -15.05
N PHE A 343 15.18 -21.06 -16.02
CA PHE A 343 15.78 -21.37 -17.32
C PHE A 343 17.22 -20.88 -17.45
N GLY A 344 17.64 -19.93 -16.62
CA GLY A 344 19.04 -19.55 -16.52
C GLY A 344 19.84 -20.34 -15.48
N GLN A 345 21.06 -19.88 -15.24
CA GLN A 345 21.98 -20.40 -14.22
C GLN A 345 22.10 -19.43 -13.04
N MET A 346 21.15 -18.51 -12.89
CA MET A 346 21.18 -17.49 -11.85
C MET A 346 20.77 -18.09 -10.51
N ASP A 347 21.58 -17.85 -9.48
CA ASP A 347 21.26 -18.24 -8.12
C ASP A 347 20.06 -17.42 -7.58
N PRO A 348 19.13 -18.01 -6.81
CA PRO A 348 17.95 -17.31 -6.28
C PRO A 348 18.26 -16.03 -5.50
N LYS A 349 19.35 -15.99 -4.73
CA LYS A 349 19.74 -14.79 -3.99
C LYS A 349 20.24 -13.72 -4.94
N GLN A 350 21.10 -14.10 -5.89
CA GLN A 350 21.64 -13.19 -6.90
C GLN A 350 20.56 -12.63 -7.82
N ALA A 351 19.53 -13.42 -8.16
CA ALA A 351 18.43 -13.00 -9.02
C ALA A 351 17.59 -11.88 -8.41
N LEU A 352 17.61 -11.74 -7.09
CA LEU A 352 16.94 -10.69 -6.35
C LEU A 352 17.86 -9.50 -6.05
N GLU A 353 19.17 -9.60 -6.36
CA GLU A 353 20.07 -8.47 -6.29
C GLU A 353 19.80 -7.51 -7.47
N PRO A 354 19.85 -6.18 -7.26
CA PRO A 354 19.75 -5.23 -8.36
C PRO A 354 20.84 -5.54 -9.38
N SER A 355 20.47 -5.64 -10.66
CA SER A 355 21.40 -5.93 -11.74
C SER A 355 22.59 -4.96 -11.69
N ARG A 356 23.78 -5.49 -11.38
CA ARG A 356 25.04 -4.76 -11.58
C ARG A 356 25.20 -4.57 -13.08
N SER A 357 24.77 -3.42 -13.60
CA SER A 357 25.11 -3.04 -14.96
C SER A 357 26.63 -3.08 -15.11
N VAL A 358 27.08 -3.86 -16.09
CA VAL A 358 28.45 -3.93 -16.57
C VAL A 358 28.92 -2.50 -16.88
N PRO A 359 30.14 -2.09 -16.51
CA PRO A 359 30.64 -0.76 -16.84
C PRO A 359 30.83 -0.62 -18.35
N SER A 360 30.19 0.42 -18.88
CA SER A 360 30.39 1.16 -20.14
C SER A 360 30.41 0.39 -21.45
#